data_AF-A0A1G7MHK9-F1
#
_entry.id   AF-A0A1G7MHK9-F1
#
_cell.length_a   1.000
_cell.length_b   1.000
_cell.length_c   1.000
_cell.angle_alpha   90.00
_cell.angle_beta   90.00
_cell.angle_gamma   90.00
#
_symmetry.space_group_name_H-M   'P 1'
#
loop_
_entity.id
_entity.type
_entity.pdbx_description
1 polymer ?
#
loop_
_entity_poly.entity_id
_entity_poly.type
_entity_poly.pdbx_seq_one_letter_code
_entity_poly.pdbx_strand_id
1 'polypeptide(L)' 'MWIYEKKLEHPVKVCRPDVKFAKMVIAQYGGPDGELSASLRYLNQRYSMPTSQAKALLTDIGKEVLEILN' A
#
# COMPACT_ATOMS: atom_id res chain seq x y z
N MET A 1 10.09 -9.54 9.59
CA MET A 1 9.36 -8.99 10.75
C MET A 1 8.84 -7.62 10.33
N TRP A 2 7.57 -7.31 10.57
CA TRP A 2 7.01 -5.99 10.27
C TRP A 2 7.13 -5.10 11.51
N ILE A 3 7.43 -3.82 11.30
CA ILE A 3 7.42 -2.79 12.35
C ILE A 3 6.45 -1.72 11.87
N TYR A 4 5.50 -1.38 12.73
CA TYR A 4 4.54 -0.31 12.46
C TYR A 4 4.99 0.96 13.18
N GLU A 5 5.14 2.04 12.43
CA GLU A 5 5.34 3.38 12.98
C GLU A 5 4.07 4.20 12.74
N LYS A 6 3.55 4.85 13.79
CA LYS A 6 2.38 5.73 13.69
C LYS A 6 2.77 7.10 13.13
N LYS A 7 3.29 7.12 11.91
CA LYS A 7 3.69 8.31 11.16
C LYS A 7 3.36 8.08 9.69
N LEU A 8 2.87 9.12 9.03
CA LEU A 8 2.68 9.11 7.58
C LEU A 8 4.03 9.20 6.88
N GLU A 9 4.17 8.55 5.73
CA GLU A 9 5.35 8.70 4.86
C GLU A 9 5.49 10.16 4.39
N HIS A 10 4.35 10.79 4.10
CA HIS A 10 4.27 12.19 3.69
C HIS A 10 3.17 12.94 4.47
N PRO A 11 3.41 14.21 4.85
CA PRO A 11 2.43 14.97 5.60
C PRO A 11 1.19 15.28 4.76
N VAL A 12 0.03 14.78 5.18
CA VAL A 12 -1.26 15.04 4.52
C VAL A 12 -1.99 16.20 5.21
N LYS A 13 -2.62 17.07 4.42
CA LYS A 13 -3.47 18.18 4.90
C LYS A 13 -4.85 18.10 4.28
N VAL A 14 -5.88 18.01 5.12
CA VAL A 14 -7.29 18.02 4.70
C VAL A 14 -7.90 19.36 5.08
N CYS A 15 -8.26 20.18 4.10
CA CYS A 15 -8.77 21.54 4.35
C CYS A 15 -10.27 21.58 4.70
N ARG A 16 -11.06 20.65 4.16
CA ARG A 16 -12.51 20.57 4.37
C ARG A 16 -13.05 19.17 4.10
N PRO A 17 -14.18 18.77 4.71
CA PRO A 17 -14.86 17.53 4.35
C PRO A 17 -15.39 17.54 2.91
N ASP A 18 -15.12 16.49 2.15
CA ASP A 18 -15.69 16.25 0.82
C ASP A 18 -16.04 14.77 0.64
N VAL A 19 -17.34 14.47 0.67
CA VAL A 19 -17.86 13.09 0.59
C VAL A 19 -17.66 12.49 -0.81
N LYS A 20 -17.68 13.30 -1.87
CA LYS A 20 -17.49 12.79 -3.24
C LYS A 20 -16.03 12.39 -3.44
N PHE A 21 -15.11 13.22 -2.96
CA PHE A 21 -13.68 12.89 -3.01
C PHE A 21 -13.36 11.68 -2.12
N ALA A 22 -13.92 11.62 -0.90
CA ALA A 22 -13.72 10.47 0.00
C ALA A 22 -14.13 9.13 -0.65
N LYS A 23 -15.20 9.10 -1.46
CA LYS A 23 -15.58 7.90 -2.22
C LYS A 23 -14.50 7.45 -3.21
N MET A 24 -13.82 8.39 -3.87
CA MET A 24 -12.71 8.07 -4.78
C MET A 24 -11.49 7.56 -4.01
N VAL A 25 -11.17 8.16 -2.87
CA VAL A 25 -10.07 7.71 -2.00
C VAL A 25 -10.32 6.28 -1.50
N ILE A 26 -11.56 5.94 -1.12
CA ILE A 26 -11.92 4.58 -0.70
C ILE A 26 -11.73 3.58 -1.85
N ALA A 27 -12.04 3.97 -3.10
CA ALA A 27 -11.79 3.12 -4.26
C ALA A 27 -10.29 2.87 -4.47
N GLN A 28 -9.43 3.87 -4.26
CA GLN A 28 -7.97 3.67 -4.31
C GLN A 28 -7.45 2.88 -3.11
N TYR A 29 -8.09 3.00 -1.95
CA TYR A 29 -7.70 2.25 -0.75
C TYR A 29 -7.97 0.75 -0.89
N GLY A 30 -9.22 0.38 -1.23
CA GLY A 30 -9.69 -1.01 -1.15
C GLY A 30 -10.35 -1.55 -2.44
N GLY A 31 -10.29 -0.80 -3.54
CA GLY A 31 -10.80 -1.26 -4.83
C GLY A 31 -9.94 -2.39 -5.44
N PRO A 32 -10.41 -2.99 -6.54
CA PRO A 32 -9.70 -4.09 -7.21
C PRO A 32 -8.29 -3.68 -7.68
N ASP A 33 -8.14 -2.44 -8.14
CA ASP A 33 -6.86 -1.83 -8.54
C ASP A 33 -6.30 -0.88 -7.47
N GLY A 34 -6.83 -0.96 -6.25
CA GLY A 34 -6.37 -0.15 -5.12
C GLY A 34 -5.05 -0.61 -4.53
N GLU A 35 -4.43 0.24 -3.73
CA GLU A 35 -3.12 -0.01 -3.12
C GLU A 35 -3.14 -1.25 -2.20
N LEU A 36 -4.25 -1.51 -1.48
CA LEU A 36 -4.35 -2.72 -0.65
C LEU A 36 -4.29 -3.99 -1.51
N SER A 37 -4.98 -3.98 -2.66
CA SER A 37 -4.95 -5.10 -3.60
C SER A 37 -3.56 -5.27 -4.23
N ALA A 38 -2.90 -4.16 -4.57
CA ALA A 38 -1.55 -4.17 -5.13
C ALA A 38 -0.50 -4.69 -4.13
N SER A 39 -0.48 -4.17 -2.91
CA SER A 39 0.43 -4.61 -1.84
C SER A 39 0.28 -6.11 -1.54
N LEU A 40 -0.96 -6.59 -1.37
CA LEU A 40 -1.22 -8.01 -1.14
C LEU A 40 -0.75 -8.88 -2.31
N ARG A 41 -0.90 -8.41 -3.55
CA ARG A 41 -0.42 -9.13 -4.73
C ARG A 41 1.11 -9.30 -4.70
N TYR A 42 1.86 -8.22 -4.48
CA TYR A 42 3.33 -8.29 -4.43
C TYR A 42 3.82 -9.15 -3.24
N LEU A 43 3.20 -8.98 -2.07
CA LEU A 43 3.55 -9.76 -0.87
C LEU A 43 3.18 -11.23 -0.99
N ASN A 44 2.17 -11.59 -1.76
CA ASN A 44 1.84 -12.98 -2.05
C ASN A 44 2.81 -13.58 -3.09
N GLN A 45 3.15 -12.83 -4.14
CA GLN A 45 4.07 -13.28 -5.19
C GLN A 45 5.46 -13.63 -4.64
N ARG A 46 5.93 -12.97 -3.57
CA ARG A 46 7.25 -13.25 -2.98
C ARG A 46 7.40 -14.69 -2.49
N TYR A 47 6.32 -15.37 -2.09
CA TYR A 47 6.39 -16.72 -1.54
C TYR A 47 6.73 -17.76 -2.60
N SER A 48 6.31 -17.54 -3.85
CA SER A 48 6.56 -18.44 -4.98
C SER A 48 7.72 -17.99 -5.90
N MET A 49 8.27 -16.79 -5.69
CA MET A 49 9.32 -16.24 -6.55
C MET A 49 10.62 -17.06 -6.47
N PRO A 50 11.29 -17.40 -7.59
CA PRO A 50 12.46 -18.29 -7.57
C PRO A 50 13.77 -17.61 -7.13
N THR A 51 13.95 -16.31 -7.39
CA THR A 51 15.19 -15.61 -7.08
C THR A 51 15.10 -14.80 -5.78
N SER A 52 16.16 -14.84 -4.98
CA SER A 52 16.25 -14.07 -3.74
C SER A 52 16.15 -12.56 -3.97
N GLN A 53 16.72 -12.06 -5.08
CA GLN A 53 16.65 -10.66 -5.46
C GLN A 53 15.21 -10.21 -5.76
N ALA A 54 14.44 -10.99 -6.52
CA ALA A 54 13.06 -10.63 -6.82
C ALA A 54 12.15 -10.76 -5.59
N LYS A 55 12.43 -11.69 -4.67
CA LYS A 55 11.74 -11.74 -3.36
C LYS A 55 11.95 -10.46 -2.55
N ALA A 56 13.18 -9.96 -2.52
CA ALA A 56 13.50 -8.70 -1.85
C ALA A 56 12.74 -7.54 -2.50
N LEU A 57 12.85 -7.40 -3.82
CA LEU A 57 12.15 -6.35 -4.57
C LEU A 57 10.64 -6.36 -4.35
N LEU A 58 9.99 -7.52 -4.42
CA LEU A 58 8.55 -7.63 -4.17
C LEU A 58 8.17 -7.30 -2.71
N THR A 59 9.07 -7.58 -1.77
CA THR A 59 8.85 -7.21 -0.37
C THR A 59 8.98 -5.71 -0.18
N ASP A 60 9.95 -5.07 -0.82
CA ASP A 60 10.16 -3.62 -0.76
C ASP A 60 8.97 -2.88 -1.37
N ILE A 61 8.56 -3.25 -2.59
CA ILE A 61 7.38 -2.66 -3.25
C ILE A 61 6.11 -2.92 -2.42
N GLY A 62 5.92 -4.14 -1.95
CA GLY A 62 4.75 -4.49 -1.13
C GLY A 62 4.67 -3.72 0.19
N LYS A 63 5.82 -3.35 0.77
CA LYS A 63 5.91 -2.48 1.95
C LYS A 63 5.54 -1.04 1.61
N GLU A 64 6.17 -0.45 0.60
CA GLU A 64 5.94 0.95 0.20
C GLU A 64 4.47 1.19 -0.12
N VAL A 65 3.83 0.27 -0.85
CA VAL A 65 2.41 0.37 -1.18
C VAL A 65 1.50 0.34 0.06
N LEU A 66 1.87 -0.37 1.13
CA LEU A 66 1.14 -0.33 2.40
C LEU A 66 1.37 0.99 3.16
N GLU A 67 2.52 1.64 2.99
CA GLU A 67 2.82 2.93 3.60
C GLU A 67 2.01 4.06 2.96
N ILE A 68 1.72 3.97 1.66
CA ILE A 68 0.81 4.90 0.96
C ILE A 68 -0.60 4.90 1.57
N LEU A 69 -1.01 3.79 2.19
CA LEU A 69 -2.34 3.65 2.82
C LEU A 69 -2.42 4.21 4.25
N ASN A 70 -1.28 4.42 4.93
CA ASN A 70 -1.22 4.79 6.34
C ASN A 70 -1.14 6.30 6.52
#